data_AF-A0A954B5S1-F1
#
_entry.id   AF-A0A954B5S1-F1
#
_cell.length_a   1.000
_cell.length_b   1.000
_cell.length_c   1.000
_cell.angle_alpha   90.00
_cell.angle_beta   90.00
_cell.angle_gamma   90.00
#
_symmetry.space_group_name_H-M   'P 1'
#
loop_
_entity.id
_entity.type
_entity.pdbx_description
1 polymer ?
#
loop_
_entity_poly.entity_id
_entity_poly.type
_entity_poly.pdbx_seq_one_letter_code
_entity_poly.pdbx_strand_id
1 'polypeptide(L)'
;MIRIILPLAVIAVLLFAPMYNETVTGSEFGKRTDTLTGYDYVGTTIDCWRNQDFSITGKCEPQGDLKGKLIFGAVFISAVAAVLGVLGLLPVIGRLTSAVTTLAGVVVIGAIGYYVLTQMGGDSGPQAVQWGTYLTGGVGLLTTISGMAGMRGR
;
A
#
# COMPACT_ATOMS: atom_id res chain seq x y z
N MET A 1 8.10 5.10 -18.35
CA MET A 1 6.76 5.67 -18.03
C MET A 1 5.90 4.70 -17.23
N ILE A 2 5.57 3.51 -17.74
CA ILE A 2 4.76 2.51 -16.99
C ILE A 2 5.35 2.14 -15.61
N ARG A 3 6.70 2.10 -15.48
CA ARG A 3 7.40 1.83 -14.21
C ARG A 3 7.31 2.94 -13.16
N ILE A 4 6.82 4.12 -13.53
CA ILE A 4 6.59 5.25 -12.61
C ILE A 4 5.09 5.32 -12.29
N ILE A 5 4.26 5.14 -13.31
CA ILE A 5 2.79 5.21 -13.20
C ILE A 5 2.25 4.07 -12.34
N LEU A 6 2.76 2.84 -12.49
CA LEU A 6 2.27 1.69 -11.71
C LEU A 6 2.52 1.83 -10.20
N PRO A 7 3.73 2.13 -9.71
CA PRO A 7 3.95 2.34 -8.28
C PRO A 7 3.15 3.53 -7.73
N LEU A 8 2.99 4.61 -8.50
CA LEU A 8 2.13 5.73 -8.10
C LEU A 8 0.66 5.33 -8.02
N ALA A 9 0.18 4.52 -8.96
CA ALA A 9 -1.17 3.97 -8.93
C ALA A 9 -1.36 3.05 -7.71
N VAL A 10 -0.37 2.23 -7.35
CA VAL A 10 -0.42 1.43 -6.11
C VAL A 10 -0.60 2.33 -4.89
N ILE A 11 0.18 3.41 -4.78
CA ILE A 11 0.07 4.35 -3.66
C ILE A 11 -1.32 4.99 -3.63
N ALA A 12 -1.82 5.46 -4.78
CA ALA A 12 -3.13 6.11 -4.87
C ALA A 12 -4.25 5.14 -4.45
N VAL A 13 -4.21 3.89 -4.92
CA VAL A 13 -5.23 2.91 -4.56
C VAL A 13 -5.08 2.49 -3.10
N LEU A 14 -3.87 2.27 -2.57
CA LEU A 14 -3.67 1.96 -1.15
C LEU A 14 -4.22 3.05 -0.23
N LEU A 15 -3.92 4.31 -0.53
CA LEU A 15 -4.26 5.42 0.37
C LEU A 15 -5.72 5.84 0.26
N PHE A 16 -6.30 5.85 -0.94
CA PHE A 16 -7.61 6.46 -1.17
C PHE A 16 -8.72 5.48 -1.50
N ALA A 17 -8.40 4.24 -1.90
CA ALA A 17 -9.45 3.27 -2.17
C ALA A 17 -10.01 2.70 -0.86
N PRO A 18 -11.32 2.47 -0.78
CA PRO A 18 -11.93 1.82 0.37
C PRO A 18 -11.42 0.38 0.45
N MET A 19 -10.74 0.04 1.54
CA MET A 19 -10.12 -1.27 1.73
C MET A 19 -11.01 -2.18 2.59
N TYR A 20 -11.69 -1.60 3.58
CA TYR A 20 -12.49 -2.36 4.53
C TYR A 20 -13.64 -1.55 5.10
N ASN A 21 -14.75 -2.21 5.41
CA ASN A 21 -15.85 -1.61 6.15
C ASN A 21 -15.87 -2.17 7.58
N GLU A 22 -15.68 -1.33 8.58
CA GLU A 22 -15.84 -1.71 9.98
C GLU A 22 -17.22 -1.33 10.50
N THR A 23 -17.79 -2.15 11.38
CA THR A 23 -19.07 -1.82 12.03
C THR A 23 -18.80 -1.24 13.41
N VAL A 24 -18.78 0.09 13.49
CA VAL A 24 -18.56 0.82 14.75
C VAL A 24 -19.87 0.80 15.54
N THR A 25 -19.85 0.22 16.73
CA THR A 25 -21.04 0.13 17.59
C THR A 25 -20.98 1.24 18.64
N GLY A 26 -21.71 2.33 18.42
CA GLY A 26 -21.79 3.44 19.37
C GLY A 26 -23.01 3.32 20.27
N SER A 27 -22.85 3.57 21.58
CA SER A 27 -23.92 3.47 22.58
C SER A 27 -25.11 4.42 22.36
N GLU A 28 -24.93 5.47 21.56
CA GLU A 28 -25.93 6.55 21.32
C GLU A 28 -26.51 6.56 19.89
N PHE A 29 -25.89 5.90 18.91
CA PHE A 29 -26.26 6.02 17.47
C PHE A 29 -26.48 4.69 16.73
N GLY A 30 -26.42 3.55 17.43
CA GLY A 30 -26.53 2.22 16.82
C GLY A 30 -25.25 1.80 16.06
N LYS A 31 -25.35 0.70 15.30
CA LYS A 31 -24.27 0.20 14.43
C LYS A 31 -24.08 1.12 13.23
N ARG A 32 -22.95 1.81 13.11
CA ARG A 32 -22.56 2.53 11.89
C ARG A 32 -21.49 1.75 11.15
N THR A 33 -21.60 1.68 9.84
CA THR A 33 -20.56 1.14 8.98
C THR A 33 -19.63 2.28 8.60
N ASP A 34 -18.38 2.22 9.02
CA ASP A 34 -17.35 3.19 8.62
C ASP A 34 -16.42 2.54 7.60
N THR A 35 -16.02 3.32 6.58
CA THR A 35 -15.21 2.82 5.47
C THR A 35 -13.76 3.24 5.69
N LEU A 36 -12.92 2.25 5.98
CA LEU A 36 -11.50 2.41 6.20
C LEU A 36 -10.72 2.34 4.89
N THR A 37 -9.78 3.28 4.78
CA THR A 37 -8.80 3.41 3.71
C THR A 37 -7.40 3.15 4.25
N GLY A 38 -6.40 2.95 3.37
CA GLY A 38 -5.01 2.86 3.83
C GLY A 38 -4.52 4.14 4.50
N TYR A 39 -5.07 5.31 4.13
CA TYR A 39 -4.72 6.58 4.76
C TYR A 39 -5.08 6.62 6.26
N ASP A 40 -6.15 5.95 6.68
CA ASP A 40 -6.52 5.89 8.11
C ASP A 40 -5.46 5.17 8.95
N TYR A 41 -4.68 4.29 8.32
CA TYR A 41 -3.59 3.57 8.99
C TYR A 41 -2.25 4.33 8.97
N VAL A 42 -1.97 5.12 7.93
CA VAL A 42 -0.63 5.72 7.73
C VAL A 42 -0.62 7.24 7.71
N GLY A 43 -1.78 7.90 7.79
CA GLY A 43 -1.93 9.35 7.69
C GLY A 43 -1.12 10.11 8.73
N THR A 44 -1.11 9.62 9.98
CA THR A 44 -0.29 10.19 11.07
C THR A 44 1.20 10.18 10.76
N THR A 45 1.70 9.06 10.20
CA THR A 45 3.10 8.92 9.81
C THR A 45 3.44 9.83 8.63
N ILE A 46 2.55 9.94 7.64
CA ILE A 46 2.72 10.83 6.47
C ILE A 46 2.76 12.29 6.92
N ASP A 47 1.89 12.69 7.84
CA ASP A 47 1.84 14.06 8.34
C ASP A 47 3.08 14.42 9.16
N CYS A 48 3.60 13.48 9.97
CA CYS A 48 4.89 13.67 10.64
C CYS A 48 6.03 13.88 9.64
N TRP A 49 6.11 13.03 8.60
CA TRP A 49 7.12 13.18 7.54
C TRP A 49 6.99 14.51 6.78
N ARG A 50 5.77 14.98 6.54
CA ARG A 50 5.50 16.28 5.94
C ARG A 50 6.00 17.44 6.81
N ASN A 51 5.93 17.27 8.13
CA ASN A 51 6.42 18.22 9.12
C ASN A 51 7.91 18.03 9.47
N GLN A 52 8.67 17.27 8.67
CA GLN A 52 10.10 16.96 8.87
C GLN A 52 10.40 16.14 10.14
N ASP A 53 9.40 15.54 10.76
CA ASP A 53 9.57 14.59 11.86
C ASP A 53 9.59 13.16 11.29
N PHE A 54 10.79 12.62 11.12
CA PHE A 54 11.02 11.30 10.54
C PHE A 54 10.99 10.18 11.58
N SER A 55 10.06 10.24 12.53
CA SER A 55 9.82 9.16 13.47
C SER A 55 8.79 8.16 12.95
N ILE A 56 9.03 6.88 13.20
CA ILE A 56 8.06 5.78 13.00
C ILE A 56 7.58 5.20 14.34
N THR A 57 7.91 5.86 15.44
CA THR A 57 7.56 5.46 16.81
C THR A 57 6.85 6.60 17.55
N GLY A 58 6.01 6.23 18.53
CA GLY A 58 5.30 7.20 19.35
C GLY A 58 4.16 7.89 18.58
N LYS A 59 4.13 9.22 18.53
CA LYS A 59 3.03 10.00 17.94
C LYS A 59 2.89 9.83 16.41
N CYS A 60 3.94 9.34 15.75
CA CYS A 60 4.00 9.16 14.30
C CYS A 60 3.86 7.68 13.88
N GLU A 61 3.59 6.78 14.83
CA GLU A 61 3.46 5.36 14.53
C GLU A 61 2.19 5.10 13.69
N PRO A 62 2.27 4.23 12.66
CA PRO A 62 1.10 3.80 11.91
C PRO A 62 0.04 3.18 12.82
N GLN A 63 -1.22 3.53 12.62
CA GLN A 63 -2.35 2.95 13.35
C GLN A 63 -2.60 1.51 12.88
N GLY A 64 -3.25 0.67 13.71
CA GLY A 64 -3.54 -0.73 13.36
C GLY A 64 -2.34 -1.69 13.46
N ASP A 65 -1.33 -1.31 14.25
CA ASP A 65 -0.13 -2.11 14.58
C ASP A 65 0.54 -2.74 13.34
N LEU A 66 0.58 -4.08 13.24
CA LEU A 66 1.27 -4.75 12.14
C LEU A 66 0.64 -4.46 10.77
N LYS A 67 -0.68 -4.24 10.71
CA LYS A 67 -1.41 -3.90 9.47
C LYS A 67 -0.94 -2.54 8.94
N GLY A 68 -0.90 -1.52 9.81
CA GLY A 68 -0.45 -0.18 9.44
C GLY A 68 1.02 -0.14 9.05
N LYS A 69 1.88 -0.88 9.76
CA LYS A 69 3.30 -1.02 9.41
C LYS A 69 3.50 -1.65 8.02
N LEU A 70 2.71 -2.65 7.66
CA LEU A 70 2.76 -3.28 6.33
C LEU A 70 2.24 -2.35 5.24
N ILE A 71 1.13 -1.63 5.47
CA ILE A 71 0.62 -0.63 4.52
C ILE A 71 1.65 0.49 4.32
N PHE A 72 2.24 1.00 5.41
CA PHE A 72 3.31 2.00 5.33
C PHE A 72 4.52 1.48 4.56
N GLY A 73 4.96 0.24 4.84
CA GLY A 73 6.06 -0.39 4.10
C GLY A 73 5.77 -0.53 2.61
N ALA A 74 4.54 -0.91 2.24
CA ALA A 74 4.09 -1.01 0.86
C ALA A 74 4.05 0.35 0.15
N VAL A 75 3.58 1.40 0.82
CA VAL A 75 3.60 2.77 0.30
C VAL A 75 5.03 3.28 0.15
N PHE A 76 5.88 3.09 1.16
CA PHE A 76 7.26 3.53 1.17
C PHE A 76 8.09 2.87 0.06
N ILE A 77 8.01 1.54 -0.07
CA ILE A 77 8.76 0.83 -1.11
C ILE A 77 8.25 1.19 -2.52
N SER A 78 6.95 1.44 -2.68
CA SER A 78 6.37 1.92 -3.94
C SER A 78 6.83 3.33 -4.27
N ALA A 79 6.97 4.20 -3.26
CA ALA A 79 7.51 5.55 -3.45
C ALA A 79 8.99 5.51 -3.86
N VAL A 80 9.80 4.68 -3.21
CA VAL A 80 11.19 4.42 -3.60
C VAL A 80 11.27 3.87 -5.03
N ALA A 81 10.40 2.91 -5.38
CA ALA A 81 10.34 2.36 -6.73
C ALA A 81 9.96 3.43 -7.77
N ALA A 82 9.04 4.34 -7.45
CA ALA A 82 8.67 5.45 -8.33
C ALA A 82 9.85 6.41 -8.57
N VAL A 83 10.55 6.82 -7.50
CA VAL A 83 11.74 7.70 -7.58
C VAL A 83 12.85 7.04 -8.39
N LEU A 84 13.14 5.78 -8.11
CA LEU A 84 14.11 5.01 -8.87
C LEU A 84 13.66 4.85 -10.32
N GLY A 85 12.37 4.69 -10.59
CA GLY A 85 11.79 4.65 -11.93
C GLY A 85 12.03 5.92 -12.75
N VAL A 86 12.10 7.09 -12.10
CA VAL A 86 12.50 8.36 -12.72
C VAL A 86 13.99 8.34 -13.06
N LEU A 87 14.85 7.92 -12.12
CA LEU A 87 16.30 7.82 -12.34
C LEU A 87 16.69 6.73 -13.35
N GLY A 88 15.90 5.67 -13.46
CA GLY A 88 16.06 4.57 -14.40
C GLY A 88 15.74 4.90 -15.86
N LEU A 89 15.38 6.15 -16.17
CA LEU A 89 15.44 6.67 -17.54
C LEU A 89 16.88 6.66 -18.08
N LEU A 90 17.88 6.61 -17.20
CA LEU A 90 19.28 6.39 -17.57
C LEU A 90 19.53 4.87 -17.80
N PRO A 91 20.05 4.47 -18.98
CA PRO A 91 20.12 3.07 -19.41
C PRO A 91 20.96 2.16 -18.50
N VAL A 92 21.92 2.71 -17.74
CA VAL A 92 22.79 1.95 -16.83
C VAL A 92 22.04 1.46 -15.57
N ILE A 93 20.94 2.12 -15.18
CA ILE A 93 20.18 1.87 -13.93
C ILE A 93 18.90 1.04 -14.21
N GLY A 94 18.61 0.75 -15.47
CA GLY A 94 17.36 0.09 -15.92
C GLY A 94 17.12 -1.32 -15.33
N ARG A 95 18.18 -2.04 -14.94
CA ARG A 95 18.07 -3.36 -14.29
C ARG A 95 17.76 -3.26 -12.80
N LEU A 96 18.40 -2.31 -12.11
CA LEU A 96 18.20 -2.10 -10.68
C LEU A 96 16.78 -1.63 -10.38
N THR A 97 16.26 -0.72 -11.21
CA THR A 97 14.85 -0.28 -11.14
C THR A 97 13.87 -1.41 -11.34
N SER A 98 14.18 -2.36 -12.24
CA SER A 98 13.32 -3.52 -12.50
C SER A 98 13.26 -4.47 -11.29
N ALA A 99 14.38 -4.70 -10.62
CA ALA A 99 14.43 -5.48 -9.39
C ALA A 99 13.61 -4.81 -8.26
N VAL A 100 13.78 -3.49 -8.07
CA VAL A 100 13.04 -2.76 -7.02
C VAL A 100 11.55 -2.69 -7.32
N THR A 101 11.15 -2.51 -8.58
CA THR A 101 9.73 -2.53 -8.98
C THR A 101 9.10 -3.90 -8.73
N THR A 102 9.85 -4.98 -9.00
CA THR A 102 9.40 -6.35 -8.74
C THR A 102 9.21 -6.58 -7.23
N LEU A 103 10.20 -6.17 -6.43
CA LEU A 103 10.11 -6.26 -4.97
C LEU A 103 8.94 -5.44 -4.41
N ALA A 104 8.72 -4.22 -4.91
CA ALA A 104 7.61 -3.38 -4.50
C ALA A 104 6.26 -4.08 -4.75
N GLY A 105 6.07 -4.66 -5.93
CA GLY A 105 4.86 -5.43 -6.23
C GLY A 105 4.67 -6.65 -5.31
N VAL A 106 5.74 -7.41 -5.03
CA VAL A 106 5.68 -8.56 -4.10
C VAL A 106 5.33 -8.12 -2.69
N VAL A 107 5.92 -7.03 -2.18
CA VAL A 107 5.62 -6.48 -0.86
C VAL A 107 4.16 -6.03 -0.77
N VAL A 108 3.64 -5.37 -1.81
CA VAL A 108 2.24 -4.92 -1.88
C VAL A 108 1.29 -6.11 -1.84
N ILE A 109 1.54 -7.14 -2.67
CA ILE A 109 0.73 -8.38 -2.67
C ILE A 109 0.78 -9.07 -1.30
N GLY A 110 1.97 -9.15 -0.69
CA GLY A 110 2.14 -9.75 0.64
C GLY A 110 1.41 -8.97 1.74
N ALA A 111 1.52 -7.64 1.73
CA ALA A 111 0.85 -6.76 2.69
C ALA A 111 -0.68 -6.88 2.59
N ILE A 112 -1.22 -6.87 1.37
CA ILE A 112 -2.66 -7.01 1.13
C ILE A 112 -3.15 -8.41 1.44
N GLY A 113 -2.39 -9.44 1.08
CA GLY A 113 -2.72 -10.83 1.41
C GLY A 113 -2.81 -11.03 2.92
N TYR A 114 -1.83 -10.51 3.66
CA TYR A 114 -1.85 -10.52 5.12
C TYR A 114 -3.01 -9.71 5.69
N TYR A 115 -3.28 -8.51 5.13
CA TYR A 115 -4.40 -7.66 5.53
C TYR A 115 -5.75 -8.39 5.36
N VAL A 116 -5.97 -9.03 4.20
CA VAL A 116 -7.19 -9.79 3.93
C VAL A 116 -7.34 -10.97 4.88
N LEU A 117 -6.28 -11.76 5.08
CA LEU A 117 -6.33 -12.93 5.97
C LEU A 117 -6.62 -12.53 7.42
N THR A 118 -6.01 -11.45 7.89
CA THR A 118 -6.24 -10.96 9.25
C THR A 118 -7.61 -10.33 9.44
N GLN A 119 -8.19 -9.72 8.40
CA GLN A 119 -9.56 -9.19 8.48
C GLN A 119 -10.64 -10.27 8.30
N MET A 120 -10.40 -11.29 7.47
CA MET A 120 -11.30 -12.45 7.34
C MET A 120 -11.43 -13.25 8.64
N GLY A 121 -10.39 -13.24 9.49
CA GLY A 121 -10.44 -13.84 10.83
C GLY A 121 -11.07 -12.95 11.91
N GLY A 122 -11.48 -11.72 11.57
CA GLY A 122 -12.10 -10.78 12.51
C GLY A 122 -13.64 -10.79 12.47
N ASP A 123 -14.26 -10.06 13.40
CA ASP A 123 -15.70 -10.10 13.66
C ASP A 123 -16.60 -9.62 12.50
N SER A 124 -16.06 -8.86 11.54
CA SER A 124 -16.83 -8.35 10.38
C SER A 124 -16.83 -9.31 9.17
N GLY A 125 -16.02 -10.38 9.21
CA GLY A 125 -15.99 -11.43 8.19
C GLY A 125 -15.55 -10.98 6.78
N PRO A 126 -15.59 -11.89 5.79
CA PRO A 126 -15.12 -11.61 4.42
C PRO A 126 -15.96 -10.57 3.67
N GLN A 127 -17.18 -10.29 4.13
CA GLN A 127 -18.10 -9.32 3.53
C GLN A 127 -17.67 -7.86 3.75
N ALA A 128 -16.80 -7.62 4.73
CA ALA A 128 -16.24 -6.32 5.01
C ALA A 128 -15.10 -5.91 4.06
N VAL A 129 -14.55 -6.84 3.27
CA VAL A 129 -13.50 -6.54 2.29
C VAL A 129 -14.08 -5.75 1.12
N GLN A 130 -13.55 -4.54 0.90
CA GLN A 130 -14.01 -3.64 -0.16
C GLN A 130 -13.20 -3.81 -1.46
N TRP A 131 -13.75 -3.25 -2.55
CA TRP A 131 -13.15 -3.33 -3.89
C TRP A 131 -11.72 -2.78 -3.95
N GLY A 132 -11.35 -1.83 -3.10
CA GLY A 132 -10.01 -1.22 -3.07
C GLY A 132 -8.93 -2.24 -2.75
N THR A 133 -9.23 -3.24 -1.93
CA THR A 133 -8.29 -4.32 -1.60
C THR A 133 -7.99 -5.20 -2.82
N TYR A 134 -9.00 -5.52 -3.63
CA TYR A 134 -8.83 -6.26 -4.89
C TYR A 134 -8.10 -5.43 -5.94
N LEU A 135 -8.44 -4.15 -6.06
CA LEU A 135 -7.76 -3.24 -6.99
C LEU A 135 -6.29 -3.10 -6.63
N THR A 136 -5.97 -2.95 -5.34
CA THR A 136 -4.59 -2.84 -4.89
C THR A 136 -3.81 -4.14 -5.15
N GLY A 137 -4.43 -5.31 -4.93
CA GLY A 137 -3.81 -6.60 -5.25
C GLY A 137 -3.53 -6.75 -6.76
N GLY A 138 -4.47 -6.33 -7.60
CA GLY A 138 -4.33 -6.32 -9.06
C GLY A 138 -3.23 -5.38 -9.55
N VAL A 139 -3.18 -4.15 -9.03
CA VAL A 139 -2.11 -3.20 -9.40
C VAL A 139 -0.76 -3.66 -8.85
N GLY A 140 -0.71 -4.27 -7.66
CA GLY A 140 0.48 -4.91 -7.11
C GLY A 140 1.02 -6.02 -8.03
N LEU A 141 0.13 -6.89 -8.54
CA LEU A 141 0.47 -7.92 -9.53
C LEU A 141 1.03 -7.32 -10.82
N LEU A 142 0.35 -6.30 -11.36
CA LEU A 142 0.82 -5.60 -12.56
C LEU A 142 2.19 -4.95 -12.35
N THR A 143 2.45 -4.42 -11.15
CA THR A 143 3.74 -3.84 -10.75
C THR A 143 4.83 -4.92 -10.75
N THR A 144 4.55 -6.10 -10.18
CA THR A 144 5.48 -7.24 -10.21
C THR A 144 5.78 -7.70 -11.63
N ILE A 145 4.74 -7.90 -12.45
CA ILE A 145 4.89 -8.33 -13.86
C ILE A 145 5.67 -7.29 -14.66
N SER A 146 5.37 -6.00 -14.48
CA SER A 146 6.08 -4.92 -15.15
C SER A 146 7.55 -4.85 -14.74
N GLY A 147 7.87 -5.15 -13.48
CA GLY A 147 9.25 -5.26 -13.00
C GLY A 147 10.00 -6.41 -13.67
N MET A 148 9.38 -7.60 -13.70
CA MET A 148 9.96 -8.79 -14.34
C MET A 148 10.17 -8.62 -15.85
N ALA A 149 9.21 -8.02 -16.55
CA ALA A 149 9.33 -7.71 -17.98
C ALA A 149 10.53 -6.80 -18.27
N GLY A 150 10.89 -5.93 -17.32
CA GLY A 150 12.05 -5.06 -17.42
C GLY A 150 13.40 -5.74 -17.25
N MET A 151 13.46 -6.87 -16.53
CA MET A 151 14.67 -7.67 -16.35
C MET A 151 14.98 -8.55 -17.56
N ARG A 152 13.95 -8.90 -18.35
CA ARG A 152 14.06 -9.87 -19.45
C ARG A 152 14.81 -9.34 -20.67
N GLY A 153 15.07 -8.03 -20.74
CA GLY A 153 15.97 -7.41 -21.70
C GLY A 153 15.46 -7.39 -23.15
N ARG A 154 15.55 -6.22 -23.76
CA ARG A 154 16.00 -6.09 -25.15
C ARG A 154 17.40 -5.50 -25.08
#